data_AF-A0AAN7XU52-F1
#
_entry.id   AF-A0AAN7XU52-F1
#
_cell.length_a   1.000
_cell.length_b   1.000
_cell.length_c   1.000
_cell.angle_alpha   90.00
_cell.angle_beta   90.00
_cell.angle_gamma   90.00
#
_symmetry.space_group_name_H-M   'P 1'
#
loop_
_entity.id
_entity.type
_entity.pdbx_description
1 polymer ?
#
loop_
_entity_poly.entity_id
_entity_poly.type
_entity_poly.pdbx_seq_one_letter_code
_entity_poly.pdbx_strand_id
1 'polypeptide(L)'
;MSSMCVRAALAVLLLFIATVDAGEGGVTFWRKNFTMTCPEYGGWFFKEKDTTFKETAYTVTYNEITKGLYFCKYNEKKYYFYVKGKVCENCFEVDATLFGLAIAVDVIGTAIVMIIIYRCTKKKSSAVPTQTSKGVPAPPVPNPDYEPLNQHTRSQDPYSTVNRMG
;
A
#
# COMPACT_ATOMS: atom_id res chain seq x y z
N MET A 1 -15.09 -20.61 -10.77
CA MET A 1 -14.89 -19.16 -10.49
C MET A 1 -13.48 -18.87 -9.95
N SER A 2 -12.43 -19.48 -10.51
CA SER A 2 -11.04 -19.38 -10.02
C SER A 2 -10.06 -19.03 -11.13
N SER A 3 -10.27 -19.56 -12.34
CA SER A 3 -9.43 -19.29 -13.51
C SER A 3 -9.53 -17.84 -14.03
N MET A 4 -10.72 -17.22 -14.00
CA MET A 4 -10.90 -15.84 -14.50
C MET A 4 -10.36 -14.78 -13.53
N CYS A 5 -10.45 -14.98 -12.21
CA CYS A 5 -9.82 -14.09 -11.22
C CYS A 5 -8.30 -14.12 -11.30
N VAL A 6 -7.70 -15.30 -11.52
CA VAL A 6 -6.24 -15.43 -11.66
C VAL A 6 -5.74 -14.78 -12.95
N ARG A 7 -6.47 -14.95 -14.07
CA ARG A 7 -6.16 -14.28 -15.34
C ARG A 7 -6.30 -12.75 -15.25
N ALA A 8 -7.33 -12.26 -14.57
CA ALA A 8 -7.53 -10.81 -14.37
C ALA A 8 -6.45 -10.21 -13.46
N ALA A 9 -6.09 -10.89 -12.36
CA ALA A 9 -5.02 -10.46 -11.47
C ALA A 9 -3.66 -10.44 -12.18
N LEU A 10 -3.36 -11.46 -12.99
CA LEU A 10 -2.13 -11.50 -13.79
C LEU A 10 -2.10 -10.41 -14.86
N ALA A 11 -3.23 -10.12 -15.51
CA ALA A 11 -3.30 -9.06 -16.51
C ALA A 11 -3.08 -7.66 -15.90
N VAL A 12 -3.65 -7.40 -14.72
CA VAL A 12 -3.41 -6.15 -13.98
C VAL A 12 -1.95 -6.03 -13.56
N LEU A 13 -1.32 -7.12 -13.12
CA LEU A 13 0.10 -7.13 -12.72
C LEU A 13 1.05 -6.90 -13.91
N LEU A 14 0.70 -7.38 -15.10
CA LEU A 14 1.48 -7.19 -16.32
C LEU A 14 1.37 -5.76 -16.90
N LEU A 15 0.24 -5.07 -16.69
CA LEU A 15 0.06 -3.69 -17.16
C LEU A 15 0.93 -2.67 -16.40
N PHE A 16 1.45 -3.02 -15.20
CA PHE A 16 2.37 -2.16 -14.44
C PHE A 16 3.84 -2.26 -14.86
N ILE A 17 4.23 -3.22 -15.72
CA ILE A 17 5.63 -3.45 -16.09
C ILE A 17 6.08 -2.58 -17.29
N ALA A 18 5.15 -1.94 -18.01
CA ALA A 18 5.49 -1.09 -19.14
C ALA A 18 5.95 0.32 -18.69
N THR A 19 7.09 0.40 -18.01
CA THR A 19 7.79 1.67 -17.76
C THR A 19 8.64 2.00 -18.98
N VAL A 20 8.30 3.11 -19.64
CA VAL A 20 9.01 3.63 -20.81
C VAL A 20 10.21 4.43 -20.31
N ASP A 21 11.42 3.98 -20.64
CA ASP A 21 12.66 4.70 -20.28
C ASP A 21 12.82 5.88 -21.25
N ALA A 22 12.62 7.10 -20.76
CA ALA A 22 12.82 8.32 -21.53
C ALA A 22 14.27 8.79 -21.37
N GLY A 23 15.19 8.06 -22.01
CA GLY A 23 16.60 8.43 -22.04
C GLY A 23 16.96 9.12 -23.35
N GLU A 24 17.10 10.44 -23.33
CA GLU A 24 18.04 11.15 -24.22
C GLU A 24 18.27 12.58 -23.71
N GLY A 25 19.41 12.78 -23.04
CA GLY A 25 20.06 14.06 -22.72
C GLY A 25 19.18 15.18 -22.13
N GLY A 26 19.29 15.43 -20.82
CA GLY A 26 18.51 16.48 -20.17
C GLY A 26 19.15 17.06 -18.91
N VAL A 27 18.46 18.02 -18.31
CA VAL A 27 18.76 18.54 -16.97
C VAL A 27 17.78 17.87 -16.02
N THR A 28 18.27 17.08 -15.07
CA THR A 28 17.45 16.48 -14.02
C THR A 28 17.66 17.23 -12.71
N PHE A 29 16.57 17.45 -11.97
CA PHE A 29 16.64 18.06 -10.65
C PHE A 29 16.41 17.00 -9.59
N TRP A 30 17.19 17.04 -8.51
CA TRP A 30 16.97 16.23 -7.33
C TRP A 30 17.27 17.04 -6.08
N ARG A 31 16.21 17.31 -5.31
CA ARG A 31 16.27 18.15 -4.11
C ARG A 31 16.88 19.52 -4.41
N LYS A 32 18.12 19.75 -3.96
CA LYS A 32 18.91 20.98 -4.15
C LYS A 32 19.89 20.90 -5.33
N ASN A 33 20.06 19.74 -5.93
CA ASN A 33 21.04 19.53 -6.98
C ASN A 33 20.36 19.42 -8.34
N PHE A 34 21.08 19.81 -9.38
CA PHE A 34 20.73 19.46 -10.75
C PHE A 34 21.89 18.73 -11.39
N THR A 35 21.57 17.78 -12.26
CA THR A 35 22.53 17.00 -13.05
C THR A 35 22.28 17.25 -14.51
N MET A 36 23.32 17.66 -15.22
CA MET A 36 23.29 17.81 -16.68
C MET A 36 24.00 16.64 -17.31
N THR A 37 23.42 16.08 -18.37
CA THR A 37 24.01 14.95 -19.10
C THR A 37 24.45 15.38 -20.48
N CYS A 38 25.76 15.33 -20.73
CA CYS A 38 26.36 15.46 -22.05
C CYS A 38 26.17 14.14 -22.81
N PRO A 39 25.95 14.16 -24.15
CA PRO A 39 25.79 12.94 -24.93
C PRO A 39 26.98 11.96 -24.82
N GLU A 40 28.18 12.50 -24.63
CA GLU A 40 29.46 11.80 -24.62
C GLU A 40 30.41 12.47 -23.62
N TYR A 41 31.58 11.88 -23.38
CA TYR A 41 32.59 12.45 -22.48
C TYR A 41 33.07 13.83 -22.98
N GLY A 42 32.77 14.90 -22.23
CA GLY A 42 33.03 16.28 -22.67
C GLY A 42 33.44 17.22 -21.55
N GLY A 43 34.06 18.34 -21.91
CA GLY A 43 34.42 19.40 -20.98
C GLY A 43 33.28 20.35 -20.70
N TRP A 44 33.08 20.72 -19.43
CA TRP A 44 31.95 21.54 -18.97
C TRP A 44 32.32 23.00 -18.78
N PHE A 45 31.38 23.87 -19.17
CA PHE A 45 31.52 25.31 -19.10
C PHE A 45 30.30 25.94 -18.43
N PHE A 46 30.54 26.97 -17.63
CA PHE A 46 29.49 27.78 -16.99
C PHE A 46 29.71 29.26 -17.30
N LYS A 47 28.70 29.93 -17.86
CA LYS A 47 28.81 31.36 -18.26
C LYS A 47 30.10 31.61 -19.08
N GLU A 48 30.36 30.72 -20.04
CA GLU A 48 31.53 30.74 -20.94
C GLU A 48 32.89 30.45 -20.29
N LYS A 49 32.94 30.22 -18.97
CA LYS A 49 34.16 29.85 -18.25
C LYS A 49 34.29 28.34 -18.16
N ASP A 50 35.50 27.84 -18.45
CA ASP A 50 35.83 26.43 -18.25
C ASP A 50 35.78 26.07 -16.76
N THR A 51 35.07 24.99 -16.43
CA THR A 51 34.96 24.49 -15.05
C THR A 51 36.09 23.51 -14.70
N THR A 52 36.96 23.18 -15.65
CA THR A 52 37.98 22.11 -15.59
C THR A 52 37.40 20.70 -15.43
N PHE A 53 36.08 20.59 -15.30
CA PHE A 53 35.37 19.32 -15.13
C PHE A 53 35.12 18.66 -16.49
N LYS A 54 35.43 17.37 -16.59
CA LYS A 54 35.28 16.56 -17.81
C LYS A 54 34.68 15.20 -17.50
N GLU A 55 33.41 15.03 -17.82
CA GLU A 55 32.68 13.79 -17.62
C GLU A 55 31.39 13.81 -18.46
N THR A 56 30.70 12.67 -18.57
CA THR A 56 29.39 12.59 -19.23
C THR A 56 28.30 13.29 -18.44
N ALA A 57 28.36 13.30 -17.11
CA ALA A 57 27.36 13.93 -16.24
C ALA A 57 28.02 14.94 -15.30
N TYR A 58 27.40 16.11 -15.12
CA TYR A 58 27.86 17.12 -14.18
C TYR A 58 26.75 17.53 -13.20
N THR A 59 26.98 17.25 -11.91
CA THR A 59 26.05 17.57 -10.82
C THR A 59 26.50 18.82 -10.07
N VAL A 60 25.59 19.76 -9.89
CA VAL A 60 25.85 21.05 -9.22
C VAL A 60 24.71 21.37 -8.26
N THR A 61 25.04 21.95 -7.11
CA THR A 61 24.03 22.49 -6.19
C THR A 61 23.44 23.78 -6.72
N TYR A 62 22.11 23.83 -6.83
CA TYR A 62 21.36 24.97 -7.33
C TYR A 62 21.34 26.12 -6.31
N ASN A 63 21.71 27.31 -6.78
CA ASN A 63 21.54 28.59 -6.11
C ASN A 63 21.49 29.72 -7.16
N GLU A 64 21.31 30.97 -6.74
CA GLU A 64 21.26 32.11 -7.66
C GLU A 64 22.56 32.35 -8.45
N ILE A 65 23.70 31.87 -7.94
CA ILE A 65 25.01 32.02 -8.58
C ILE A 65 25.23 30.96 -9.66
N THR A 66 24.81 29.71 -9.40
CA THR A 66 24.93 28.54 -10.29
C THR A 66 23.79 28.45 -11.31
N LYS A 67 22.69 29.15 -11.11
CA LYS A 67 21.68 29.38 -12.15
C LYS A 67 22.29 30.03 -13.40
N GLY A 68 21.92 29.52 -14.58
CA GLY A 68 22.29 30.13 -15.85
C GLY A 68 22.61 29.15 -16.97
N LEU A 69 23.35 29.65 -17.96
CA LEU A 69 23.75 28.90 -19.15
C LEU A 69 25.02 28.08 -18.88
N TYR A 70 24.90 26.79 -19.14
CA TYR A 70 25.98 25.81 -19.19
C TYR A 70 26.13 25.30 -20.62
N PHE A 71 27.30 24.77 -20.94
CA PHE A 71 27.45 23.89 -22.09
C PHE A 71 28.53 22.85 -21.86
N CYS A 72 28.41 21.69 -22.49
CA CYS A 72 29.51 20.74 -22.63
C CYS A 72 30.09 20.82 -24.04
N LYS A 73 31.39 20.60 -24.18
CA LYS A 73 32.09 20.49 -25.47
C LYS A 73 32.64 19.07 -25.64
N TYR A 74 32.20 18.40 -26.70
CA TYR A 74 32.69 17.08 -27.13
C TYR A 74 32.83 17.08 -28.66
N ASN A 75 33.96 16.56 -29.18
CA ASN A 75 34.27 16.54 -30.62
C ASN A 75 33.95 17.87 -31.33
N GLU A 76 34.40 18.98 -30.74
CA GLU A 76 34.19 20.36 -31.21
C GLU A 76 32.73 20.86 -31.21
N LYS A 77 31.75 19.99 -30.98
CA LYS A 77 30.34 20.33 -30.82
C LYS A 77 30.08 20.87 -29.41
N LYS A 78 29.23 21.89 -29.32
CA LYS A 78 28.76 22.46 -28.06
C LYS A 78 27.30 22.07 -27.85
N TYR A 79 26.99 21.53 -26.67
CA TYR A 79 25.64 21.21 -26.24
C TYR A 79 25.27 22.12 -25.07
N TYR A 80 24.23 22.93 -25.26
CA TYR A 80 23.86 23.99 -24.32
C TYR A 80 22.73 23.54 -23.40
N PHE A 81 22.81 23.96 -22.14
CA PHE A 81 21.83 23.72 -21.10
C PHE A 81 21.53 25.03 -20.38
N TYR A 82 20.27 25.47 -20.37
CA TYR A 82 19.87 26.62 -19.55
C TYR A 82 19.16 26.13 -18.29
N VAL A 83 19.81 26.32 -17.15
CA VAL A 83 19.34 25.79 -15.87
C VAL A 83 18.64 26.89 -15.08
N LYS A 84 17.33 26.72 -14.89
CA LYS A 84 16.49 27.59 -14.05
C LYS A 84 15.38 26.73 -13.43
N GLY A 85 15.29 26.74 -12.10
CA GLY A 85 14.33 25.91 -11.39
C GLY A 85 14.00 26.43 -9.99
N LYS A 86 13.08 25.73 -9.31
CA LYS A 86 12.83 25.89 -7.88
C LYS A 86 13.27 24.60 -7.20
N VAL A 87 14.06 24.71 -6.15
CA VAL A 87 14.63 23.56 -5.43
C VAL A 87 14.24 23.58 -3.96
N CYS A 88 14.18 22.42 -3.34
CA CYS A 88 13.93 22.26 -1.92
C CYS A 88 14.60 21.01 -1.37
N GLU A 89 14.99 21.04 -0.10
CA GLU A 89 15.80 19.98 0.51
C GLU A 89 15.01 18.70 0.80
N ASN A 90 13.76 18.87 1.25
CA ASN A 90 12.92 17.79 1.75
C ASN A 90 11.69 17.54 0.87
N CYS A 91 11.62 18.12 -0.34
CA CYS A 91 10.59 17.71 -1.28
C CYS A 91 11.08 16.53 -2.10
N PHE A 92 10.17 15.59 -2.31
CA PHE A 92 10.33 14.50 -3.23
C PHE A 92 9.45 14.80 -4.43
N GLU A 93 10.06 14.84 -5.61
CA GLU A 93 9.28 14.87 -6.84
C GLU A 93 8.47 13.58 -6.91
N VAL A 94 7.15 13.71 -7.11
CA VAL A 94 6.24 12.57 -7.10
C VAL A 94 6.35 11.89 -8.45
N ASP A 95 7.21 10.88 -8.52
CA ASP A 95 7.24 9.95 -9.65
C ASP A 95 5.97 9.07 -9.58
N ALA A 96 5.17 9.11 -10.64
CA ALA A 96 3.89 8.40 -10.69
C ALA A 96 4.05 6.88 -10.53
N THR A 97 5.16 6.31 -11.00
CA THR A 97 5.42 4.87 -10.93
C THR A 97 5.82 4.47 -9.51
N LEU A 98 6.73 5.22 -8.87
CA LEU A 98 7.19 4.96 -7.52
C LEU A 98 6.05 5.19 -6.51
N PHE A 99 5.27 6.25 -6.70
CA PHE A 99 4.09 6.53 -5.89
C PHE A 99 3.00 5.46 -6.08
N GLY A 100 2.75 5.04 -7.32
CA GLY A 100 1.81 3.95 -7.62
C GLY A 100 2.22 2.63 -6.98
N LEU A 101 3.52 2.29 -7.02
CA LEU A 101 4.06 1.09 -6.37
C LEU A 101 3.92 1.15 -4.85
N ALA A 102 4.17 2.31 -4.23
CA ALA A 102 3.98 2.49 -2.79
C ALA A 102 2.52 2.21 -2.37
N ILE A 103 1.55 2.74 -3.12
CA ILE A 103 0.12 2.47 -2.87
C ILE A 103 -0.19 0.97 -3.05
N ALA A 104 0.32 0.36 -4.11
CA ALA A 104 0.08 -1.06 -4.38
C ALA A 104 0.59 -1.95 -3.23
N VAL A 105 1.81 -1.68 -2.73
CA VAL A 105 2.40 -2.40 -1.60
C VAL A 105 1.57 -2.21 -0.33
N ASP A 106 1.09 -1.00 -0.05
CA ASP A 106 0.26 -0.71 1.12
C ASP A 106 -1.08 -1.47 1.10
N VAL A 107 -1.77 -1.43 -0.03
CA VAL A 107 -3.06 -2.13 -0.21
C VAL A 107 -2.88 -3.65 -0.10
N ILE A 108 -1.86 -4.22 -0.76
CA ILE A 108 -1.57 -5.65 -0.72
C ILE A 108 -1.14 -6.07 0.69
N GLY A 109 -0.26 -5.31 1.34
CA GLY A 109 0.20 -5.56 2.70
C GLY A 109 -0.96 -5.57 3.68
N THR A 110 -1.82 -4.57 3.61
CA THR A 110 -3.03 -4.48 4.43
C THR A 110 -3.96 -5.68 4.21
N ALA A 111 -4.19 -6.09 2.95
CA ALA A 111 -5.01 -7.26 2.64
C ALA A 111 -4.43 -8.57 3.22
N ILE A 112 -3.11 -8.76 3.14
CA ILE A 112 -2.43 -9.92 3.72
C ILE A 112 -2.62 -9.96 5.24
N VAL A 113 -2.44 -8.82 5.92
CA VAL A 113 -2.64 -8.71 7.37
C VAL A 113 -4.09 -9.05 7.74
N MET A 114 -5.08 -8.52 7.01
CA MET A 114 -6.49 -8.87 7.23
C MET A 114 -6.75 -10.38 7.09
N ILE A 115 -6.18 -11.03 6.07
CA ILE A 115 -6.32 -12.48 5.87
C ILE A 115 -5.72 -13.26 7.04
N ILE A 116 -4.53 -12.88 7.52
CA ILE A 116 -3.89 -13.54 8.66
C ILE A 116 -4.77 -13.41 9.90
N ILE A 117 -5.23 -12.20 10.23
CA ILE A 117 -6.11 -11.96 11.37
C ILE A 117 -7.37 -12.81 11.24
N TYR A 118 -8.02 -12.78 10.08
CA TYR A 118 -9.22 -13.57 9.81
C TYR A 118 -8.99 -15.07 10.05
N ARG A 119 -7.87 -15.64 9.58
CA ARG A 119 -7.58 -17.06 9.80
C ARG A 119 -7.28 -17.38 11.27
N CYS A 120 -6.60 -16.48 11.97
CA CYS A 120 -6.29 -16.62 13.40
C CYS A 120 -7.53 -16.50 14.30
N THR A 121 -8.48 -15.64 13.95
CA THR A 121 -9.71 -15.43 14.74
C THR A 121 -10.82 -16.42 14.39
N LYS A 122 -10.89 -16.89 13.14
CA LYS A 122 -11.90 -17.87 12.69
C LYS A 122 -11.89 -19.18 13.49
N LYS A 123 -10.73 -19.62 13.99
CA LYS A 123 -10.64 -20.81 14.87
C LYS A 123 -11.01 -20.53 16.33
N LYS A 124 -10.96 -19.27 16.78
CA LYS A 124 -11.32 -18.87 18.16
C LYS A 124 -12.82 -18.60 18.32
N SER A 125 -13.54 -18.40 17.22
CA SER A 125 -15.01 -18.25 17.20
C SER A 125 -15.73 -19.57 16.94
N SER A 126 -15.11 -20.71 17.30
CA SER A 126 -15.92 -21.90 17.53
C SER A 126 -16.75 -21.61 18.78
N ALA A 127 -17.93 -21.05 18.58
CA ALA A 127 -19.05 -21.21 19.48
C ALA A 127 -19.41 -22.70 19.51
N VAL A 128 -18.48 -23.53 20.02
CA VAL A 128 -18.89 -24.72 20.73
C VAL A 128 -19.76 -24.15 21.84
N PRO A 129 -21.06 -24.49 21.92
CA PRO A 129 -21.80 -24.20 23.13
C PRO A 129 -20.95 -24.82 24.22
N THR A 130 -20.33 -24.01 25.08
CA THR A 130 -19.75 -24.51 26.31
C THR A 130 -20.85 -25.36 26.89
N GLN A 131 -20.67 -26.68 26.90
CA GLN A 131 -21.56 -27.56 27.64
C GLN A 131 -21.54 -26.94 29.02
N THR A 132 -22.64 -26.29 29.40
CA THR A 132 -22.85 -25.81 30.75
C THR A 132 -22.47 -27.00 31.61
N SER A 133 -21.36 -26.88 32.33
CA SER A 133 -21.02 -27.83 33.37
C SER A 133 -22.30 -28.01 34.15
N LYS A 134 -22.83 -29.23 34.16
CA LYS A 134 -24.02 -29.54 34.95
C LYS A 134 -23.71 -29.02 36.34
N GLY A 135 -24.35 -27.90 36.69
CA GLY A 135 -24.16 -27.27 37.98
C GLY A 135 -24.40 -28.32 39.04
N VAL A 136 -23.60 -28.28 40.10
CA VAL A 136 -23.86 -29.06 41.31
C VAL A 136 -25.36 -28.93 41.62
N PRO A 137 -26.11 -30.03 41.79
CA PRO A 137 -27.53 -29.93 42.10
C PRO A 137 -27.71 -29.04 43.32
N ALA A 138 -28.51 -27.99 43.19
CA ALA A 138 -28.90 -27.17 44.34
C ALA A 138 -29.53 -28.09 45.41
N PRO A 139 -29.23 -27.87 46.70
CA PRO A 139 -29.82 -28.68 47.76
C PRO A 139 -31.35 -28.65 47.65
N PRO A 140 -32.05 -29.77 47.89
CA PRO A 140 -33.50 -29.82 47.76
C PRO A 140 -34.14 -28.76 48.64
N VAL A 141 -35.04 -27.97 48.05
CA VAL A 141 -35.84 -26.99 48.80
C VAL A 141 -36.66 -27.79 49.84
N PRO A 142 -36.62 -27.45 51.15
CA PRO A 142 -37.16 -28.31 52.21
C PRO A 142 -38.67 -28.59 52.13
N ASN A 143 -39.41 -27.89 51.28
CA ASN A 143 -40.78 -28.25 50.92
C ASN A 143 -41.15 -27.49 49.65
N PRO A 144 -41.62 -28.12 48.57
CA PRO A 144 -42.25 -27.37 47.51
C PRO A 144 -43.64 -26.93 48.02
N ASP A 145 -43.90 -25.62 48.11
CA ASP A 145 -45.24 -25.07 48.41
C ASP A 145 -46.30 -25.44 47.33
N TYR A 146 -45.92 -26.27 46.36
CA TYR A 146 -46.75 -26.74 45.27
C TYR A 146 -46.53 -28.23 45.07
N GLU A 147 -47.64 -28.97 44.97
CA GLU A 147 -47.61 -30.39 44.62
C GLU A 147 -47.04 -30.57 43.20
N PRO A 148 -46.11 -31.53 42.98
CA PRO A 148 -45.56 -31.77 41.66
C PRO A 148 -46.65 -32.15 40.66
N LEU A 149 -46.75 -31.41 39.55
CA LEU A 149 -47.77 -31.64 38.53
C LEU A 149 -47.71 -33.08 38.00
N ASN A 150 -48.86 -33.76 38.03
CA ASN A 150 -49.00 -35.11 37.49
C ASN A 150 -48.78 -35.09 35.96
N GLN A 151 -47.78 -35.84 35.50
CA GLN A 151 -47.42 -35.92 34.09
C GLN A 151 -48.55 -36.50 33.22
N HIS A 152 -49.44 -37.32 33.78
CA HIS A 152 -50.56 -37.94 33.05
C HIS A 152 -51.68 -36.96 32.70
N THR A 153 -51.83 -35.85 33.43
CA THR A 153 -52.89 -34.84 33.19
C THR A 153 -52.38 -33.57 32.52
N ARG A 154 -51.07 -33.44 32.31
CA ARG A 154 -50.40 -32.23 31.78
C ARG A 154 -50.91 -31.74 30.42
N SER A 155 -51.48 -32.63 29.60
CA SER A 155 -52.05 -32.31 28.28
C SER A 155 -53.58 -32.16 28.28
N GLN A 156 -54.24 -32.34 29.43
CA GLN A 156 -55.70 -32.23 29.56
C GLN A 156 -56.16 -30.92 30.20
N ASP A 157 -55.22 -30.11 30.71
CA ASP A 157 -55.58 -28.82 31.29
C ASP A 157 -56.09 -27.86 30.20
N PRO A 158 -57.17 -27.09 30.47
CA PRO A 158 -57.87 -26.27 29.48
C PRO A 158 -57.00 -25.18 28.84
N TYR A 159 -55.82 -24.89 29.40
CA TYR A 159 -54.85 -23.92 28.90
C TYR A 159 -53.60 -24.55 28.26
N SER A 160 -53.56 -25.88 28.08
CA SER A 160 -52.37 -26.61 27.59
C SER A 160 -52.14 -26.52 26.07
N THR A 161 -53.11 -26.00 25.30
CA THR A 161 -52.97 -25.82 23.85
C THR A 161 -52.57 -24.40 23.49
N VAL A 162 -51.28 -24.18 23.27
CA VAL A 162 -50.79 -22.99 22.57
C VAL A 162 -51.01 -23.21 21.07
N ASN A 163 -51.96 -22.50 20.48
CA ASN A 163 -52.15 -22.47 19.03
C ASN A 163 -50.92 -21.84 18.37
N ARG A 164 -50.09 -22.68 17.73
CA ARG A 164 -48.95 -22.24 16.93
C ARG A 164 -49.48 -21.85 15.54
N MET A 165 -49.84 -20.58 15.34
CA MET A 165 -50.06 -20.07 13.98
C MET A 165 -48.70 -19.82 13.32
N GLY A 166 -48.58 -20.33 12.09
CA GLY A 166 -47.44 -20.14 11.20
C GLY A 166 -47.49 -18.81 10.45
#